data_AF-A0A3D2JTL3-F1
#
_entry.id   AF-A0A3D2JTL3-F1
#
_cell.length_a   1.000
_cell.length_b   1.000
_cell.length_c   1.000
_cell.angle_alpha   90.00
_cell.angle_beta   90.00
_cell.angle_gamma   90.00
#
_symmetry.space_group_name_H-M   'P 1'
#
loop_
_entity.id
_entity.type
_entity.pdbx_description
1 polymer ?
#
loop_
_entity_poly.entity_id
_entity_poly.type
_entity_poly.pdbx_seq_one_letter_code
_entity_poly.pdbx_strand_id
1 'polypeptide(L)'
;EQEVDSLPAEFRHEPRMGLVSGKEGLAIPLKILRECQAHLHPDGVLILEVGYSAGALAERLPEVPFLWLEFAEGGEGVLAITAKDLERYRDHLI
;
A
#
# COMPACT_ATOMS: atom_id res chain seq x y z
N GLU A 1 -2.83 -4.73 -13.44
CA GLU A 1 -2.34 -5.70 -14.46
C GLU A 1 -1.95 -5.02 -15.76
N GLN A 2 -2.83 -4.21 -16.37
CA GLN A 2 -2.50 -3.44 -17.59
C GLN A 2 -1.25 -2.57 -17.44
N GLU A 3 -1.00 -2.04 -16.24
CA GLU A 3 0.22 -1.28 -15.92
C GLU A 3 1.49 -2.12 -16.03
N VAL A 4 1.49 -3.34 -15.48
CA VAL A 4 2.64 -4.27 -15.55
C VAL A 4 2.97 -4.63 -17.00
N ASP A 5 1.94 -4.73 -17.86
CA ASP A 5 2.14 -5.05 -19.27
C ASP A 5 2.73 -3.86 -20.07
N SER A 6 2.64 -2.64 -19.52
CA SER A 6 3.26 -1.42 -20.08
C SER A 6 4.69 -1.15 -19.58
N LEU A 7 5.18 -1.95 -18.63
CA LEU A 7 6.53 -1.78 -18.09
C LEU A 7 7.61 -2.02 -19.17
N PRO A 8 8.78 -1.38 -19.01
CA PRO A 8 9.95 -1.65 -19.83
C PRO A 8 10.31 -3.14 -19.92
N ALA A 9 10.97 -3.54 -21.00
CA ALA A 9 11.21 -4.95 -21.31
C ALA A 9 12.06 -5.67 -20.24
N GLU A 10 12.91 -4.94 -19.52
CA GLU A 10 13.70 -5.46 -18.41
C GLU A 10 12.84 -6.08 -17.30
N PHE A 11 11.67 -5.50 -16.97
CA PHE A 11 10.77 -6.01 -15.94
C PHE A 11 10.12 -7.35 -16.30
N ARG A 12 10.16 -7.75 -17.58
CA ARG A 12 9.68 -9.07 -18.02
C ARG A 12 10.58 -10.21 -17.54
N HIS A 13 11.79 -9.91 -17.06
CA HIS A 13 12.68 -10.89 -16.45
C HIS A 13 12.38 -11.11 -14.97
N GLU A 14 11.56 -10.27 -14.35
CA GLU A 14 11.16 -10.42 -12.96
C GLU A 14 9.97 -11.38 -12.81
N PRO A 15 9.87 -12.11 -11.68
CA PRO A 15 8.70 -12.92 -11.39
C PRO A 15 7.44 -12.05 -11.36
N ARG A 16 6.40 -12.42 -12.10
CA ARG A 16 5.13 -11.66 -12.14
C ARG A 16 4.53 -11.43 -10.75
N MET A 17 4.73 -12.36 -9.82
CA MET A 17 4.27 -12.24 -8.43
C MET A 17 4.96 -11.11 -7.64
N GLY A 18 6.12 -10.64 -8.08
CA GLY A 18 6.80 -9.46 -7.52
C GLY A 18 6.27 -8.13 -8.07
N LEU A 19 5.53 -8.16 -9.18
CA LEU A 19 5.04 -6.96 -9.88
C LEU A 19 3.52 -6.76 -9.74
N VAL A 20 2.76 -7.86 -9.61
CA VAL A 20 1.29 -7.84 -9.67
C VAL A 20 0.69 -8.05 -8.30
N SER A 21 -0.07 -7.04 -7.85
CA SER A 21 -0.85 -7.05 -6.61
C SER A 21 -2.35 -7.32 -6.85
N GLY A 22 -2.70 -7.96 -7.97
CA GLY A 22 -4.07 -8.37 -8.29
C GLY A 22 -5.01 -7.18 -8.55
N LYS A 23 -6.26 -7.28 -8.06
CA LYS A 23 -7.35 -6.33 -8.34
C LYS A 23 -6.91 -4.89 -8.07
N GLU A 24 -6.90 -4.07 -9.14
CA GLU A 24 -6.54 -2.64 -9.11
C GLU A 24 -5.16 -2.34 -8.50
N GLY A 25 -4.26 -3.33 -8.39
CA GLY A 25 -2.97 -3.18 -7.70
C GLY A 25 -3.07 -3.18 -6.17
N LEU A 26 -4.27 -3.36 -5.60
CA LEU A 26 -4.54 -3.16 -4.18
C LEU A 26 -4.78 -4.44 -3.37
N ALA A 27 -4.85 -5.63 -3.99
CA ALA A 27 -5.20 -6.84 -3.26
C ALA A 27 -4.19 -7.16 -2.15
N ILE A 28 -2.89 -6.96 -2.38
CA ILE A 28 -1.85 -7.16 -1.36
C ILE A 28 -1.83 -6.00 -0.34
N PRO A 29 -1.79 -4.70 -0.73
CA PRO A 29 -1.85 -3.59 0.22
C PRO A 29 -3.05 -3.65 1.17
N LEU A 30 -4.25 -3.92 0.66
CA LEU A 30 -5.46 -4.03 1.49
C LEU A 30 -5.38 -5.23 2.43
N LYS A 31 -4.82 -6.36 1.98
CA LYS A 31 -4.58 -7.51 2.85
C LYS A 31 -3.60 -7.17 3.99
N ILE A 32 -2.50 -6.50 3.67
CA ILE A 32 -1.51 -6.06 4.67
C ILE A 32 -2.18 -5.12 5.68
N LEU A 33 -2.90 -4.09 5.22
CA LEU A 33 -3.57 -3.13 6.10
C LEU A 33 -4.55 -3.81 7.06
N ARG A 34 -5.33 -4.79 6.58
CA ARG A 34 -6.28 -5.55 7.39
C ARG A 34 -5.61 -6.47 8.42
N GLU A 35 -4.48 -7.08 8.07
CA GLU A 35 -3.86 -8.14 8.88
C GLU A 35 -2.70 -7.64 9.76
N CYS A 36 -2.04 -6.54 9.39
CA CYS A 36 -0.79 -6.09 10.02
C CYS A 36 -0.93 -5.75 11.51
N GLN A 37 -2.11 -5.34 11.97
CA GLN A 37 -2.33 -5.00 13.37
C GLN A 37 -2.02 -6.18 14.31
N ALA A 38 -2.25 -7.43 13.88
CA ALA A 38 -1.92 -8.62 14.67
C ALA A 38 -0.40 -8.88 14.80
N HIS A 39 0.41 -8.18 14.02
CA HIS A 39 1.86 -8.38 13.91
C HIS A 39 2.67 -7.17 14.40
N LEU A 40 2.03 -6.01 14.58
CA LEU A 40 2.69 -4.78 15.01
C LEU A 40 2.78 -4.69 16.54
N HIS A 41 3.87 -4.09 17.01
CA HIS A 41 3.94 -3.59 18.38
C HIS A 41 2.84 -2.51 18.59
N PRO A 42 2.26 -2.35 19.79
CA PRO A 42 1.23 -1.33 20.05
C PRO A 42 1.62 0.12 19.69
N ASP A 43 2.91 0.44 19.76
CA ASP A 43 3.47 1.74 19.35
C ASP A 43 4.21 1.67 17.99
N GLY A 44 3.94 0.62 17.20
CA GLY A 44 4.55 0.41 15.89
C GLY A 44 3.96 1.30 14.80
N VAL A 45 4.70 1.38 13.69
CA VAL A 45 4.30 2.08 12.46
C VAL A 45 4.45 1.11 11.29
N LEU A 46 3.41 1.00 10.47
CA LEU A 46 3.50 0.39 9.15
C LEU A 46 3.97 1.47 8.17
N ILE A 47 5.03 1.17 7.41
CA ILE A 47 5.44 1.93 6.23
C ILE A 47 5.23 1.01 5.04
N LEU A 48 4.47 1.46 4.04
CA LEU A 48 4.06 0.65 2.90
C LEU A 48 4.13 1.44 1.61
N GLU A 49 4.84 0.93 0.62
CA GLU A 49 4.85 1.45 -0.74
C GLU A 49 3.72 0.84 -1.57
N VAL A 50 2.95 1.71 -2.24
CA VAL A 50 1.89 1.34 -3.18
C VAL A 50 2.06 2.01 -4.54
N GLY A 51 3.08 2.86 -4.70
CA GLY A 51 3.44 3.52 -5.95
C GLY A 51 2.25 4.18 -6.63
N TYR A 52 2.02 3.84 -7.90
CA TYR A 52 0.93 4.37 -8.71
C TYR A 52 -0.47 4.14 -8.12
N SER A 53 -0.63 3.09 -7.30
CA SER A 53 -1.92 2.75 -6.68
C SER A 53 -2.26 3.63 -5.46
N ALA A 54 -1.45 4.63 -5.13
CA ALA A 54 -1.70 5.55 -4.02
C ALA A 54 -3.06 6.27 -4.12
N GLY A 55 -3.39 6.80 -5.30
CA GLY A 55 -4.68 7.45 -5.55
C GLY A 55 -5.86 6.49 -5.37
N ALA A 56 -5.77 5.30 -5.97
CA ALA A 56 -6.80 4.27 -5.83
C ALA A 56 -6.99 3.82 -4.37
N LEU A 57 -5.90 3.73 -3.59
CA LEU A 57 -5.99 3.40 -2.17
C LEU A 57 -6.68 4.50 -1.37
N ALA A 58 -6.33 5.77 -1.62
CA ALA A 58 -6.94 6.91 -0.96
C ALA A 58 -8.45 7.04 -1.28
N GLU A 59 -8.84 6.76 -2.52
CA GLU A 59 -10.26 6.71 -2.92
C GLU A 59 -11.01 5.55 -2.28
N ARG A 60 -10.35 4.41 -2.09
CA ARG A 60 -10.95 3.21 -1.50
C ARG A 60 -11.17 3.34 0.00
N LEU A 61 -10.30 4.07 0.69
CA LEU A 61 -10.26 4.22 2.15
C LEU A 61 -10.21 5.71 2.56
N PRO A 62 -11.22 6.53 2.17
CA PRO A 62 -11.15 7.98 2.33
C PRO A 62 -11.17 8.44 3.80
N GLU A 63 -11.65 7.61 4.72
CA GLU A 63 -11.68 7.92 6.16
C GLU A 63 -10.37 7.60 6.88
N VAL A 64 -9.47 6.81 6.27
CA VAL A 64 -8.23 6.37 6.90
C VAL A 64 -7.15 7.45 6.70
N PRO A 65 -6.60 8.03 7.78
CA PRO A 65 -5.69 9.18 7.69
C PRO A 65 -4.25 8.73 7.37
N PHE A 66 -4.02 8.24 6.17
CA PHE A 66 -2.67 7.88 5.73
C PHE A 66 -1.75 9.10 5.69
N LEU A 67 -0.57 8.99 6.29
CA LEU A 67 0.50 9.96 6.10
C LEU A 67 1.27 9.57 4.83
N TRP A 68 1.10 10.31 3.75
CA TRP A 68 1.92 10.15 2.55
C TRP A 68 3.28 10.79 2.76
N LEU A 69 4.35 9.99 2.67
CA LEU A 69 5.71 10.43 2.93
C LEU A 69 6.28 11.18 1.71
N GLU A 70 6.98 12.27 1.99
CA GLU A 70 7.74 13.04 0.99
C GLU A 70 9.23 12.69 1.09
N PHE A 71 9.89 12.56 -0.05
CA PHE A 71 11.31 12.20 -0.14
C PHE A 71 12.12 13.32 -0.78
N ALA A 72 13.33 13.56 -0.25
CA ALA A 72 14.21 14.63 -0.73
C ALA A 72 14.73 14.40 -2.17
N GLU A 73 14.88 13.14 -2.57
CA GLU A 73 15.43 12.73 -3.88
C GLU A 73 14.36 12.20 -4.83
N GLY A 74 13.09 12.59 -4.60
CA GLY A 74 11.94 12.10 -5.36
C GLY A 74 11.47 10.70 -4.96
N GLY A 75 10.34 10.29 -5.56
CA GLY A 75 9.57 9.11 -5.14
C GLY A 75 8.27 9.51 -4.46
N GLU A 76 7.22 8.73 -4.68
CA GLU A 76 5.88 8.96 -4.15
C GLU A 76 5.16 7.63 -3.89
N GLY A 77 3.97 7.70 -3.29
CA GLY A 77 3.14 6.52 -3.05
C GLY A 77 3.64 5.63 -1.92
N VAL A 78 4.43 6.15 -0.99
CA VAL A 78 4.74 5.50 0.29
C VAL A 78 3.90 6.13 1.38
N LEU A 79 3.13 5.31 2.10
CA LEU A 79 2.35 5.73 3.27
C LEU A 79 3.00 5.28 4.57
N ALA A 80 2.71 6.01 5.63
CA ALA A 80 2.91 5.61 7.01
C ALA A 80 1.57 5.64 7.76
N ILE A 81 1.36 4.65 8.63
CA ILE A 81 0.21 4.60 9.53
C ILE A 81 0.59 3.92 10.85
N THR A 82 0.11 4.47 11.97
CA THR A 82 0.41 3.93 13.29
C THR A 82 -0.45 2.71 13.59
N ALA A 83 0.03 1.82 14.47
CA ALA A 83 -0.78 0.70 14.97
C ALA A 83 -2.08 1.19 15.65
N LYS A 84 -2.05 2.37 16.27
CA LYS A 84 -3.22 3.00 16.92
C LYS A 84 -4.26 3.46 15.91
N ASP A 85 -3.84 4.04 14.79
CA ASP A 85 -4.77 4.43 13.72
C ASP A 85 -5.32 3.19 13.01
N LEU A 86 -4.49 2.17 12.75
CA LEU A 86 -4.97 0.89 12.22
C LEU A 86 -6.05 0.26 13.11
N GLU A 87 -5.90 0.35 14.43
CA GLU A 87 -6.93 -0.07 15.38
C GLU A 87 -8.19 0.79 15.28
N ARG A 88 -8.02 2.12 15.32
CA ARG A 88 -9.11 3.09 15.33
C ARG A 88 -9.99 2.99 14.09
N TYR A 89 -9.39 2.69 12.93
CA TYR A 89 -10.06 2.64 11.64
C TYR A 89 -10.30 1.21 11.15
N ARG A 90 -10.19 0.20 12.04
CA ARG A 90 -10.30 -1.23 11.66
C ARG A 90 -11.55 -1.54 10.83
N ASP A 91 -12.70 -0.97 11.17
CA ASP A 91 -13.97 -1.23 10.46
C ASP A 91 -13.97 -0.73 9.00
N HIS A 92 -13.13 0.25 8.67
CA HIS A 92 -12.94 0.72 7.30
C HIS A 92 -12.00 -0.18 6.49
N LEU A 93 -11.20 -1.03 7.16
CA LEU A 93 -10.21 -1.93 6.55
C LEU A 93 -10.77 -3.34 6.24
N ILE A 94 -12.05 -3.60 6.53
CA ILE A 94 -12.73 -4.90 6.36
C ILE A 94 -13.31 -5.05 4.96
#